data_AF-A0A392Q1Z9-F1
#
_entry.id   AF-A0A392Q1Z9-F1
#
_cell.length_a   1.000
_cell.length_b   1.000
_cell.length_c   1.000
_cell.angle_alpha   90.00
_cell.angle_beta   90.00
_cell.angle_gamma   90.00
#
_symmetry.space_group_name_H-M   'P 1'
#
loop_
_entity.id
_entity.type
_entity.pdbx_description
1 polymer ?
#
loop_
_entity_poly.entity_id
_entity_poly.type
_entity_poly.pdbx_seq_one_letter_code
_entity_poly.pdbx_strand_id
1 'polypeptide(L)'
;MLDNGTGLSCEVGTDKYSVARMYKLLCDFDDCMVQDQWNKIWCLHVTERIRHFLWIAFHERLLTNSVKARMGIAQMMCDHCRVIEETSLHVLRDCDVAKKIWMIVVPSAARANFFGGDMIH
;
A
#
# COMPACT_ATOMS: atom_id res chain seq x y z
N MET A 1 -55.94 -29.13 -34.04
CA MET A 1 -55.60 -30.03 -32.93
C MET A 1 -54.18 -30.49 -33.20
N LEU A 2 -53.21 -29.75 -32.65
CA LEU A 2 -52.30 -30.15 -31.57
C LEU A 2 -51.10 -30.97 -32.09
N ASP A 3 -50.07 -30.24 -32.54
CA ASP A 3 -48.68 -30.67 -32.43
C ASP A 3 -47.97 -29.63 -31.55
N ASN A 4 -47.93 -29.88 -30.24
CA ASN A 4 -47.13 -29.11 -29.28
C ASN A 4 -45.78 -29.83 -29.11
N GLY A 5 -44.85 -29.56 -30.03
CA GLY A 5 -43.45 -29.91 -29.86
C GLY A 5 -42.81 -29.01 -28.81
N THR A 6 -42.36 -29.60 -27.71
CA THR A 6 -41.56 -28.99 -26.65
C THR A 6 -40.19 -28.56 -27.21
N GLY A 7 -40.12 -27.32 -27.68
CA GLY A 7 -38.85 -26.64 -27.93
C GLY A 7 -38.21 -26.25 -26.61
N LEU A 8 -37.28 -27.08 -26.13
CA LEU A 8 -36.31 -26.72 -25.10
C LEU A 8 -35.47 -25.57 -25.68
N SER A 9 -35.89 -24.32 -25.46
CA SER A 9 -35.00 -23.18 -25.72
C SER A 9 -33.90 -23.24 -24.67
N CYS A 10 -32.71 -23.68 -25.08
CA CYS A 10 -31.49 -23.28 -24.41
C CYS A 10 -31.48 -21.75 -24.43
N GLU A 11 -31.82 -21.14 -23.29
CA GLU A 11 -31.45 -19.77 -23.02
C GLU A 11 -29.93 -19.75 -23.03
N VAL A 12 -29.36 -19.34 -24.16
CA VAL A 12 -27.94 -18.99 -24.26
C VAL A 12 -27.80 -17.75 -23.38
N GLY A 13 -27.56 -18.00 -22.10
CA GLY A 13 -27.03 -17.01 -21.18
C GLY A 13 -25.83 -16.41 -21.89
N THR A 14 -25.91 -15.11 -22.17
CA THR A 14 -24.72 -14.37 -22.56
C THR A 14 -23.88 -14.24 -21.30
N ASP A 15 -23.21 -15.35 -20.98
CA ASP A 15 -22.28 -15.45 -19.88
C ASP A 15 -21.14 -14.51 -20.26
N LYS A 16 -21.22 -13.26 -19.78
CA LYS A 16 -20.13 -12.30 -19.82
C LYS A 16 -19.06 -12.79 -18.86
N TYR A 17 -18.44 -13.91 -19.21
CA TYR A 17 -17.20 -14.39 -18.64
C TYR A 17 -16.17 -13.31 -18.94
N SER A 18 -15.63 -12.74 -17.87
CA SER A 18 -14.44 -11.92 -17.92
C SER A 18 -13.46 -12.54 -16.95
N VAL A 19 -12.23 -12.73 -17.41
CA VAL A 19 -11.12 -13.15 -16.56
C VAL A 19 -11.04 -12.26 -15.32
N ALA A 20 -11.29 -10.95 -15.45
CA ALA A 20 -11.32 -10.02 -14.32
C ALA A 20 -12.39 -10.36 -13.27
N ARG A 21 -13.59 -10.80 -13.69
CA ARG A 21 -14.66 -11.19 -12.76
C ARG A 21 -14.35 -12.51 -12.06
N MET A 22 -13.75 -13.47 -12.77
CA MET A 22 -13.28 -14.73 -12.18
C MET A 22 -12.19 -14.49 -11.14
N TYR A 23 -11.19 -13.65 -11.44
CA TYR A 23 -10.11 -13.32 -10.50
C TYR A 23 -10.63 -12.63 -9.23
N LYS A 24 -11.57 -11.68 -9.35
CA LYS A 24 -12.19 -11.04 -8.18
C LYS A 24 -12.88 -12.05 -7.26
N LEU A 25 -13.60 -13.01 -7.83
CA LEU A 25 -14.31 -14.04 -7.08
C LEU A 25 -13.36 -15.07 -6.44
N LEU A 26 -12.31 -15.48 -7.15
CA LEU A 26 -11.37 -16.49 -6.67
C LEU A 26 -10.41 -15.98 -5.59
N CYS A 27 -10.03 -14.69 -5.66
CA CYS A 27 -9.02 -14.13 -4.77
C CYS A 27 -9.60 -13.34 -3.59
N ASP A 28 -10.93 -13.33 -3.41
CA ASP A 28 -11.65 -12.48 -2.44
C ASP A 28 -11.08 -11.06 -2.40
N PHE A 29 -10.82 -10.52 -3.61
CA PHE A 29 -10.02 -9.33 -3.76
C PHE A 29 -10.90 -8.12 -3.44
N ASP A 30 -10.74 -7.58 -2.23
CA ASP A 30 -11.40 -6.34 -1.82
C ASP A 30 -10.80 -5.15 -2.58
N ASP A 31 -11.35 -4.90 -3.77
CA ASP A 31 -10.94 -3.87 -4.71
C ASP A 31 -11.08 -2.45 -4.10
N CYS A 32 -11.94 -2.26 -3.09
CA CYS A 32 -12.22 -0.91 -2.56
C CYS A 32 -11.16 -0.40 -1.57
N MET A 33 -10.65 -1.27 -0.71
CA MET A 33 -9.64 -0.92 0.31
C MET A 33 -8.27 -0.66 -0.32
N VAL A 34 -7.86 -1.51 -1.27
CA VAL A 34 -6.54 -1.44 -1.91
C VAL A 34 -6.45 -0.23 -2.85
N GLN A 35 -7.51 0.11 -3.59
CA GLN A 35 -7.48 1.25 -4.49
C GLN A 35 -7.36 2.60 -3.77
N ASP A 36 -7.99 2.76 -2.59
CA ASP A 36 -7.97 4.03 -1.87
C ASP A 36 -6.55 4.45 -1.44
N GLN A 37 -5.73 3.50 -0.99
CA GLN A 37 -4.36 3.77 -0.55
C GLN A 37 -3.44 4.15 -1.72
N TRP A 38 -3.51 3.41 -2.83
CA TRP A 38 -2.65 3.68 -3.98
C TRP A 38 -3.06 4.95 -4.71
N ASN A 39 -4.35 5.28 -4.74
CA ASN A 39 -4.82 6.56 -5.27
C ASN A 39 -4.19 7.73 -4.52
N LYS A 40 -4.02 7.65 -3.20
CA LYS A 40 -3.32 8.69 -2.41
C LYS A 40 -1.88 8.93 -2.87
N ILE A 41 -1.18 7.91 -3.38
CA ILE A 41 0.19 8.04 -3.90
C ILE A 41 0.16 8.50 -5.37
N TRP A 42 -0.63 7.85 -6.22
CA TRP A 42 -0.63 8.09 -7.66
C TRP A 42 -1.30 9.40 -8.07
N CYS A 43 -2.21 9.94 -7.27
CA CYS A 43 -2.83 11.25 -7.48
C CYS A 43 -1.96 12.43 -6.99
N LEU A 44 -0.81 12.18 -6.37
CA LEU A 44 0.09 13.26 -5.95
C LEU A 44 0.67 14.00 -7.16
N HIS A 45 0.58 15.33 -7.12
CA HIS A 45 1.14 16.19 -8.15
C HIS A 45 2.66 16.38 -7.96
N VAL A 46 3.39 15.27 -8.06
CA VAL A 46 4.84 15.18 -7.89
C VAL A 46 5.48 14.36 -9.00
N THR A 47 6.81 14.43 -9.09
CA THR A 47 7.56 13.64 -10.09
C THR A 47 7.35 12.14 -9.90
N GLU A 48 7.42 11.39 -11.00
CA GLU A 48 7.32 9.92 -10.99
C GLU A 48 8.29 9.29 -9.98
N ARG A 49 9.51 9.84 -9.87
CA ARG A 49 10.53 9.36 -8.94
C ARG A 49 10.04 9.39 -7.48
N ILE A 50 9.31 10.44 -7.09
CA ILE A 50 8.77 10.55 -5.73
C ILE A 50 7.63 9.56 -5.52
N ARG A 51 6.72 9.39 -6.49
CA ARG A 51 5.64 8.39 -6.42
C ARG A 51 6.17 6.97 -6.28
N HIS A 52 7.16 6.60 -7.09
CA HIS A 52 7.81 5.29 -7.00
C HIS A 52 8.53 5.09 -5.66
N PHE A 53 9.22 6.11 -5.16
CA PHE A 53 9.86 6.05 -3.86
C PHE A 53 8.86 5.82 -2.72
N LEU A 54 7.75 6.58 -2.71
CA LEU A 54 6.68 6.39 -1.74
C LEU A 54 6.09 5.00 -1.85
N TRP A 55 5.80 4.51 -3.06
CA TRP A 55 5.30 3.16 -3.27
C TRP A 55 6.22 2.09 -2.65
N ILE A 56 7.54 2.18 -2.87
CA ILE A 56 8.53 1.28 -2.26
C ILE A 56 8.51 1.38 -0.72
N ALA A 57 8.41 2.60 -0.19
CA ALA A 57 8.39 2.85 1.26
C ALA A 57 7.14 2.27 1.93
N PHE A 58 5.96 2.46 1.33
CA PHE A 58 4.68 1.95 1.84
C PHE A 58 4.61 0.42 1.81
N HIS A 59 5.30 -0.23 0.86
CA HIS A 59 5.45 -1.68 0.85
C HIS A 59 6.56 -2.22 1.79
N GLU A 60 7.16 -1.37 2.61
CA GLU A 60 8.29 -1.71 3.49
C GLU A 60 9.48 -2.33 2.75
N ARG A 61 9.71 -1.90 1.51
CA ARG A 61 10.77 -2.46 0.63
C ARG A 61 12.04 -1.61 0.61
N LEU A 62 12.16 -0.63 1.50
CA LEU A 62 13.41 0.10 1.68
C LEU A 62 14.44 -0.82 2.36
N LEU A 63 15.70 -0.71 1.94
CA LEU A 63 16.80 -1.49 2.51
C LEU A 63 17.26 -0.88 3.85
N THR A 64 16.34 -0.82 4.81
CA THR A 64 16.61 -0.34 6.18
C THR A 64 17.43 -1.35 6.96
N ASN A 65 17.99 -0.94 8.10
CA ASN A 65 18.74 -1.86 8.96
C ASN A 65 17.87 -3.02 9.48
N SER A 66 16.55 -2.86 9.69
CA SER A 66 15.67 -3.98 10.00
C SER A 66 15.64 -5.03 8.90
N VAL A 67 15.54 -4.61 7.62
CA VAL A 67 15.58 -5.51 6.46
C VAL A 67 16.95 -6.18 6.33
N LYS A 68 18.04 -5.44 6.52
CA LYS A 68 19.40 -6.01 6.53
C LYS A 68 19.59 -7.03 7.65
N ALA A 69 19.01 -6.79 8.83
CA ALA A 69 19.07 -7.72 9.96
C ALA A 69 18.31 -9.01 9.67
N ARG A 70 17.14 -8.92 9.03
CA ARG A 70 16.40 -10.10 8.53
C ARG A 70 17.20 -10.90 7.49
N MET A 71 18.10 -10.26 6.75
CA MET A 71 19.02 -10.90 5.82
C MET A 71 20.32 -11.41 6.48
N GLY A 72 20.55 -11.14 7.77
CA GLY A 72 21.80 -11.48 8.47
C GLY A 72 23.01 -10.62 8.08
N ILE A 73 22.79 -9.44 7.49
CA ILE A 73 23.86 -8.55 6.99
C ILE A 73 24.28 -7.51 8.03
N ALA A 74 23.36 -7.07 8.89
CA ALA A 74 23.61 -5.98 9.84
C ALA A 74 22.78 -6.11 11.11
N GLN A 75 23.06 -5.24 12.09
CA GLN A 75 22.26 -5.05 13.29
C GLN A 75 21.01 -4.20 12.97
N MET A 76 19.88 -4.41 13.67
CA MET A 76 18.57 -3.83 13.32
C MET A 76 18.36 -2.37 13.76
N MET A 77 19.17 -1.86 14.68
CA MET A 77 19.02 -0.52 15.25
C MET A 77 19.42 0.56 14.25
N CYS A 78 18.75 1.70 14.34
CA CYS A 78 19.12 2.89 13.59
C CYS A 78 20.48 3.41 14.01
N ASP A 79 21.36 3.67 13.04
CA ASP A 79 22.73 4.14 13.32
C ASP A 79 22.76 5.58 13.87
N HIS A 80 21.68 6.34 13.65
CA HIS A 80 21.54 7.72 14.10
C HIS A 80 21.02 7.84 15.53
N CYS A 81 19.85 7.26 15.83
CA CYS A 81 19.27 7.36 17.18
C CYS A 81 19.82 6.28 18.12
N ARG A 82 20.23 5.12 17.61
CA ARG A 82 20.75 3.95 18.36
C ARG A 82 19.83 3.41 19.45
N VAL A 83 18.55 3.75 19.42
CA VAL A 83 17.55 3.38 20.43
C VAL A 83 16.45 2.52 19.84
N ILE A 84 16.03 2.82 18.61
CA ILE A 84 14.87 2.19 17.95
C ILE A 84 15.36 1.40 16.73
N GLU A 85 14.67 0.32 16.42
CA GLU A 85 14.80 -0.42 15.16
C GLU A 85 14.59 0.50 13.95
N GLU A 86 15.46 0.40 12.97
CA GLU A 86 15.35 1.20 11.75
C GLU A 86 14.33 0.59 10.78
N THR A 87 13.07 0.99 10.94
CA THR A 87 12.00 0.69 9.98
C THR A 87 11.88 1.79 8.92
N SER A 88 11.09 1.56 7.87
CA SER A 88 10.81 2.57 6.84
C SER A 88 10.16 3.82 7.44
N LEU A 89 9.23 3.66 8.40
CA LEU A 89 8.61 4.79 9.08
C LEU A 89 9.60 5.54 9.98
N HIS A 90 10.45 4.80 10.69
CA HIS A 90 11.45 5.41 11.55
C HIS A 90 12.42 6.27 10.73
N VAL A 91 13.05 5.72 9.70
CA VAL A 91 14.05 6.46 8.91
C VAL A 91 13.44 7.65 8.18
N LEU A 92 12.17 7.56 7.76
CA LEU A 92 11.50 8.65 7.03
C LEU A 92 10.87 9.72 7.94
N ARG A 93 10.48 9.39 9.18
CA ARG A 93 9.69 10.28 10.04
C ARG A 93 10.19 10.38 11.48
N ASP A 94 10.31 9.25 12.18
CA ASP A 94 10.43 9.24 13.64
C ASP A 94 11.88 9.32 14.14
N CYS A 95 12.86 9.04 13.28
CA CYS A 95 14.27 9.24 13.56
C CYS A 95 14.55 10.72 13.88
N ASP A 96 15.39 10.98 14.87
CA ASP A 96 15.72 12.35 15.31
C ASP A 96 16.25 13.24 14.17
N VAL A 97 16.92 12.64 13.19
CA VAL A 97 17.40 13.34 12.00
C VAL A 97 16.24 13.79 11.12
N ALA A 98 15.32 12.87 10.77
CA ALA A 98 14.16 13.17 9.94
C ALA A 98 13.18 14.10 10.66
N LYS A 99 12.94 13.85 11.95
CA LYS A 99 12.03 14.61 12.80
C LYS A 99 12.39 16.10 12.84
N LYS A 100 13.68 16.45 12.87
CA LYS A 100 14.14 17.85 12.81
C LYS A 100 13.66 18.57 11.55
N ILE A 101 13.68 17.89 10.40
CA ILE A 101 13.20 18.45 9.13
C ILE A 101 11.68 18.63 9.20
N TRP A 102 10.96 17.60 9.65
CA TRP A 102 9.50 17.65 9.73
C TRP A 102 8.99 18.68 10.73
N MET A 103 9.73 18.97 11.78
CA MET A 103 9.38 20.05 12.70
C MET A 103 9.38 21.43 12.04
N ILE A 104 10.15 21.64 10.96
CA ILE A 104 10.17 22.89 10.19
C ILE A 104 9.03 22.92 9.17
N VAL A 105 8.74 21.78 8.54
CA VAL A 105 7.78 21.68 7.43
C VAL A 105 6.33 21.52 7.91
N VAL A 106 6.10 20.77 8.99
CA VAL A 106 4.76 20.42 9.49
C VAL A 106 4.26 21.51 10.46
N PRO A 107 3.11 22.15 10.17
CA PRO A 107 2.50 23.13 11.05
C PRO A 107 2.25 22.58 12.45
N SER A 108 2.45 23.39 13.49
CA SER A 108 2.32 22.98 14.89
C SER A 108 1.01 22.25 15.19
N ALA A 109 -0.11 22.73 14.66
CA ALA A 109 -1.43 22.13 14.81
C ALA A 109 -1.56 20.73 14.20
N ALA A 110 -0.76 20.38 13.19
CA ALA A 110 -0.83 19.08 12.51
C ALA A 110 0.15 18.04 13.08
N ARG A 111 1.10 18.45 13.94
CA ARG A 111 2.18 17.58 14.41
C ARG A 111 1.69 16.37 15.20
N ALA A 112 0.67 16.53 16.04
CA ALA A 112 0.11 15.43 16.82
C ALA A 112 -0.37 14.29 15.91
N ASN A 113 -1.12 14.63 14.86
CA ASN A 113 -1.62 13.65 13.90
C ASN A 113 -0.50 13.09 13.02
N PHE A 114 0.45 13.93 12.61
CA PHE A 114 1.54 13.53 11.73
C PHE A 114 2.47 12.49 12.38
N PHE A 115 2.86 12.71 13.65
CA PHE A 115 3.74 11.79 14.39
C PHE A 115 2.99 10.67 15.11
N GLY A 116 1.67 10.77 15.27
CA GLY A 116 0.85 9.78 15.95
C GLY A 116 0.28 8.67 15.06
N GLY A 117 0.36 8.80 13.74
CA GLY A 117 -0.09 7.75 12.82
C GLY A 117 0.95 6.64 12.61
N ASP A 118 0.52 5.44 12.29
CA ASP A 118 1.40 4.38 11.77
C ASP A 118 1.34 4.33 10.24
N MET A 119 2.29 3.63 9.59
CA MET A 119 2.10 3.28 8.19
C MET A 119 0.95 2.28 8.13
N ILE A 120 -0.11 2.65 7.40
CA ILE A 120 -1.28 1.80 7.24
C ILE A 120 -0.82 0.50 6.56
N HIS A 121 -1.01 -0.64 7.22
CA HIS A 121 -0.85 -1.98 6.65
C HIS A 121 -2.09 -2.37 5.85
#